data_AF-A0A5C6QSY2-F1
#
_entry.id   AF-A0A5C6QSY2-F1
#
_cell.length_a   1.000
_cell.length_b   1.000
_cell.length_c   1.000
_cell.angle_alpha   90.00
_cell.angle_beta   90.00
_cell.angle_gamma   90.00
#
_symmetry.space_group_name_H-M   'P 1'
#
loop_
_entity.id
_entity.type
_entity.pdbx_description
1 polymer ?
#
loop_
_entity_poly.entity_id
_entity_poly.type
_entity_poly.pdbx_seq_one_letter_code
_entity_poly.pdbx_strand_id
1 'polypeptide(L)'
;MSNPQSIINFNKFIEWKQQRDELCDWEDYVLSNRLGLNKKMVARECEFDRKRITGNGKIYEVWKQIEEELLQKGILEEDNKTPSQKLNNANTITKQAIENRRSKAQQEKNATLEQELYDIKSELIDANKKLEKLKMLEEYMMRTGKL
;
A
#
# COMPACT_ATOMS: atom_id res chain seq x y z
N MET A 1 -40.42 -2.92 6.64
CA MET A 1 -40.42 -2.09 5.42
C MET A 1 -39.01 -2.11 4.84
N SER A 2 -38.84 -2.42 3.55
CA SER A 2 -37.51 -2.49 2.93
C SER A 2 -36.94 -1.08 2.79
N ASN A 3 -35.66 -0.89 3.14
CA ASN A 3 -35.01 0.42 3.08
C ASN A 3 -35.01 0.93 1.61
N PRO A 4 -35.61 2.09 1.30
CA PRO A 4 -35.68 2.63 -0.07
C PRO A 4 -34.30 2.70 -0.74
N GLN A 5 -33.25 3.04 0.02
CA GLN A 5 -31.90 3.11 -0.50
C GLN A 5 -31.35 1.75 -0.93
N SER A 6 -31.76 0.67 -0.26
CA SER A 6 -31.35 -0.68 -0.64
C SER A 6 -31.93 -1.10 -1.99
N ILE A 7 -33.13 -0.61 -2.34
CA ILE A 7 -33.77 -0.85 -3.64
C ILE A 7 -33.05 -0.07 -4.73
N ILE A 8 -32.74 1.21 -4.48
CA ILE A 8 -31.98 2.06 -5.42
C ILE A 8 -30.62 1.43 -5.74
N ASN A 9 -29.87 1.02 -4.72
CA ASN A 9 -28.56 0.41 -4.90
C ASN A 9 -28.63 -0.91 -5.67
N PHE A 10 -29.69 -1.70 -5.46
CA PHE A 10 -29.91 -2.94 -6.20
C PHE A 10 -30.17 -2.65 -7.68
N ASN A 11 -31.04 -1.69 -7.99
CA ASN A 11 -31.34 -1.33 -9.38
C ASN A 11 -30.09 -0.82 -10.12
N LYS A 12 -29.29 0.06 -9.49
CA LYS A 12 -28.01 0.52 -10.06
C LYS A 12 -27.06 -0.65 -10.35
N PHE A 13 -27.00 -1.64 -9.46
CA PHE A 13 -26.14 -2.81 -9.64
C PHE A 13 -26.61 -3.70 -10.82
N ILE A 14 -27.92 -3.87 -10.98
CA ILE A 14 -28.48 -4.64 -12.11
C ILE A 14 -28.24 -3.93 -13.44
N GLU A 15 -28.46 -2.61 -13.48
CA GLU A 15 -28.17 -1.79 -14.67
C GLU A 15 -26.69 -1.89 -15.05
N TRP A 16 -25.79 -1.78 -14.08
CA TRP A 16 -24.36 -1.98 -14.30
C TRP A 16 -24.06 -3.38 -14.85
N LYS A 17 -24.64 -4.46 -14.28
CA LYS A 17 -24.45 -5.83 -14.79
C LYS A 17 -24.86 -5.94 -16.26
N GLN A 18 -26.03 -5.42 -16.61
CA GLN A 18 -26.54 -5.46 -17.98
C GLN A 18 -25.60 -4.77 -18.96
N GLN A 19 -25.09 -3.59 -18.60
CA GLN A 19 -24.10 -2.88 -19.42
C GLN A 19 -22.83 -3.70 -19.64
N ARG A 20 -22.32 -4.43 -18.62
CA ARG A 20 -21.14 -5.30 -18.78
C ARG A 20 -21.41 -6.55 -19.59
N ASP A 21 -22.60 -7.12 -19.48
CA ASP A 21 -23.02 -8.23 -20.34
C ASP A 21 -23.08 -7.80 -21.82
N GLU A 22 -23.50 -6.57 -22.10
CA GLU A 22 -23.51 -5.99 -23.45
C GLU A 22 -22.10 -5.67 -23.97
N LEU A 23 -21.25 -5.06 -23.13
CA LEU A 23 -19.89 -4.65 -23.52
C LEU A 23 -18.87 -5.80 -23.51
N CYS A 24 -19.18 -6.91 -22.84
CA CYS A 24 -18.30 -8.07 -22.67
C CYS A 24 -16.92 -7.73 -22.07
N ASP A 25 -16.83 -6.67 -21.27
CA ASP A 25 -15.61 -6.10 -20.68
C ASP A 25 -15.32 -6.63 -19.27
N TRP A 26 -15.77 -7.85 -18.97
CA TRP A 26 -15.68 -8.43 -17.63
C TRP A 26 -14.25 -8.57 -17.09
N GLU A 27 -13.26 -8.76 -17.98
CA GLU A 27 -11.85 -8.91 -17.61
C GLU A 27 -11.28 -7.68 -16.88
N ASP A 28 -11.75 -6.48 -17.21
CA ASP A 28 -11.30 -5.22 -16.60
C ASP A 28 -11.71 -5.10 -15.12
N TYR A 29 -12.71 -5.88 -14.71
CA TYR A 29 -13.26 -5.89 -13.36
C TYR A 29 -12.73 -7.04 -12.49
N VAL A 30 -11.86 -7.89 -13.04
CA VAL A 30 -11.26 -9.01 -12.32
C VAL A 30 -10.10 -8.53 -11.45
N LEU A 31 -9.92 -9.15 -10.28
CA LEU A 31 -8.73 -8.93 -9.46
C LEU A 31 -7.48 -9.41 -10.18
N SER A 32 -6.32 -8.83 -9.91
CA SER A 32 -5.05 -9.25 -10.54
C SER A 32 -4.68 -10.72 -10.35
N ASN A 33 -5.27 -11.39 -9.34
CA ASN A 33 -5.10 -12.82 -9.08
C ASN A 33 -6.16 -13.71 -9.74
N ARG A 34 -7.11 -13.14 -10.48
CA ARG A 34 -8.24 -13.81 -11.15
C ARG A 34 -9.16 -14.67 -10.27
N LEU A 35 -9.04 -14.56 -8.94
CA LEU A 35 -9.86 -15.35 -7.99
C LEU A 35 -11.21 -14.70 -7.65
N GLY A 36 -11.55 -13.58 -8.28
CA GLY A 36 -12.81 -12.89 -8.07
C GLY A 36 -12.84 -11.49 -8.65
N LEU A 37 -13.97 -10.81 -8.46
CA LEU A 37 -14.20 -9.46 -8.95
C LEU A 37 -13.75 -8.37 -7.97
N ASN A 38 -13.31 -7.24 -8.52
CA ASN A 38 -12.87 -6.09 -7.76
C ASN A 38 -14.06 -5.28 -7.21
N LYS A 39 -14.51 -5.65 -6.00
CA LYS A 39 -15.61 -4.99 -5.28
C LYS A 39 -15.49 -3.47 -5.18
N LYS A 40 -14.27 -2.92 -5.10
CA LYS A 40 -14.07 -1.46 -5.00
C LYS A 40 -14.39 -0.76 -6.31
N MET A 41 -13.94 -1.35 -7.43
CA MET A 41 -14.16 -0.80 -8.76
C MET A 41 -15.64 -0.88 -9.12
N VAL A 42 -16.26 -2.05 -8.94
CA VAL A 42 -17.70 -2.23 -9.21
C VAL A 42 -18.55 -1.29 -8.37
N ALA A 43 -18.26 -1.16 -7.07
CA ALA A 43 -19.02 -0.27 -6.20
C ALA A 43 -18.87 1.21 -6.57
N ARG A 44 -17.72 1.61 -7.13
CA ARG A 44 -17.49 2.97 -7.65
C ARG A 44 -18.36 3.23 -8.88
N GLU A 45 -18.39 2.30 -9.84
CA GLU A 45 -19.24 2.39 -11.03
C GLU A 45 -20.73 2.42 -10.67
N CYS A 46 -21.13 1.64 -9.68
CA CYS A 46 -22.52 1.61 -9.21
C CYS A 46 -22.86 2.74 -8.22
N GLU A 47 -21.92 3.65 -7.93
CA GLU A 47 -22.06 4.79 -7.02
C GLU A 47 -22.55 4.42 -5.60
N PHE A 48 -22.06 3.33 -5.02
CA PHE A 48 -22.36 2.97 -3.64
C PHE A 48 -21.14 2.45 -2.87
N ASP A 49 -21.27 2.30 -1.54
CA ASP A 49 -20.21 1.72 -0.72
C ASP A 49 -20.04 0.22 -1.00
N ARG A 50 -18.81 -0.26 -1.19
CA ARG A 50 -18.48 -1.68 -1.40
C ARG A 50 -19.12 -2.65 -0.39
N LYS A 51 -19.37 -2.20 0.84
CA LYS A 51 -20.04 -2.99 1.89
C LYS A 51 -21.48 -3.35 1.51
N ARG A 52 -22.11 -2.62 0.60
CA ARG A 52 -23.46 -2.92 0.09
C ARG A 52 -23.51 -4.20 -0.73
N ILE A 53 -22.41 -4.57 -1.39
CA ILE A 53 -22.30 -5.83 -2.14
C ILE A 53 -22.50 -7.04 -1.22
N THR A 54 -21.92 -7.00 -0.02
CA THR A 54 -22.06 -8.08 0.97
C THR A 54 -23.19 -7.87 1.97
N GLY A 55 -23.63 -6.61 2.15
CA GLY A 55 -24.63 -6.25 3.15
C GLY A 55 -26.08 -6.29 2.65
N ASN A 56 -26.30 -6.24 1.33
CA ASN A 56 -27.61 -6.42 0.72
C ASN A 56 -27.69 -7.84 0.15
N GLY A 57 -28.50 -8.71 0.76
CA GLY A 57 -28.63 -10.12 0.34
C GLY A 57 -28.94 -10.29 -1.15
N LYS A 58 -29.78 -9.41 -1.72
CA LYS A 58 -30.11 -9.46 -3.15
C LYS A 58 -28.93 -9.13 -4.06
N ILE A 59 -28.14 -8.11 -3.69
CA ILE A 59 -26.92 -7.76 -4.43
C ILE A 59 -25.91 -8.91 -4.29
N TYR A 60 -25.80 -9.48 -3.09
CA TYR A 60 -24.89 -10.58 -2.81
C TYR A 60 -25.21 -11.85 -3.61
N GLU A 61 -26.48 -12.22 -3.73
CA GLU A 61 -26.94 -13.35 -4.55
C GLU A 61 -26.56 -13.17 -6.02
N VAL A 62 -26.87 -12.00 -6.60
CA VAL A 62 -26.52 -11.70 -7.99
C VAL A 62 -25.00 -11.61 -8.18
N TRP A 63 -24.27 -11.06 -7.20
CA TRP A 63 -22.81 -11.04 -7.22
C TRP A 63 -22.23 -12.46 -7.28
N LYS A 64 -22.80 -13.40 -6.53
CA LYS A 64 -22.37 -14.80 -6.54
C LYS A 64 -22.67 -15.49 -7.87
N GLN A 65 -23.84 -15.22 -8.46
CA GLN A 65 -24.20 -15.70 -9.79
C GLN A 65 -23.20 -15.19 -10.85
N ILE A 66 -22.83 -13.91 -10.81
CA ILE A 66 -21.82 -13.37 -11.73
C ILE A 66 -20.47 -14.07 -11.54
N GLU A 67 -20.02 -14.27 -10.29
CA GLU A 67 -18.77 -15.00 -10.04
C GLU A 67 -18.82 -16.43 -10.61
N GLU A 68 -19.93 -17.15 -10.47
CA GLU A 68 -20.13 -18.49 -11.03
C GLU A 68 -20.16 -18.48 -12.57
N GLU A 69 -20.88 -17.53 -13.18
CA GLU A 69 -20.92 -17.36 -14.65
C GLU A 69 -19.52 -17.06 -15.22
N LEU A 70 -18.76 -16.18 -14.56
CA LEU A 70 -17.40 -15.84 -15.00
C LEU A 70 -16.41 -16.97 -14.77
N LEU A 71 -16.62 -17.80 -13.75
CA LEU A 71 -15.86 -19.03 -13.54
C LEU A 71 -16.14 -20.04 -14.67
N GLN A 72 -17.41 -20.24 -15.03
CA GLN A 72 -17.80 -21.11 -16.14
C GLN A 72 -17.27 -20.62 -17.49
N LYS A 73 -17.22 -19.29 -17.69
CA LYS A 73 -16.62 -18.65 -18.88
C LYS A 73 -15.08 -18.72 -18.88
N GLY A 74 -14.43 -19.18 -17.81
CA GLY A 74 -12.97 -19.23 -17.68
C GLY A 74 -12.30 -17.86 -17.50
N ILE A 75 -13.08 -16.83 -17.19
CA ILE A 75 -12.58 -15.47 -16.92
C ILE A 75 -11.98 -15.41 -15.51
N LEU A 76 -12.65 -16.06 -14.55
CA LEU A 76 -12.15 -16.28 -13.19
C LEU A 76 -11.50 -17.66 -13.07
N GLU A 77 -10.56 -17.77 -12.15
CA GLU A 77 -9.88 -19.03 -11.80
C GLU A 77 -10.44 -19.60 -10.49
N GLU A 78 -10.55 -20.92 -10.42
CA GLU A 78 -11.01 -21.60 -9.21
C GLU A 78 -9.92 -21.55 -8.12
N ASP A 79 -10.28 -21.06 -6.94
CA ASP A 79 -9.37 -21.03 -5.79
C ASP A 79 -9.24 -22.42 -5.17
N ASN A 80 -8.39 -23.25 -5.76
CA ASN A 80 -8.06 -24.60 -5.33
C ASN A 80 -7.25 -24.66 -4.01
N LYS A 81 -7.02 -23.52 -3.35
CA LYS A 81 -6.27 -23.50 -2.10
C LYS A 81 -7.10 -24.06 -0.96
N THR A 82 -6.51 -25.00 -0.24
CA THR A 82 -7.07 -25.50 1.02
C THR A 82 -7.19 -24.37 2.06
N PRO A 83 -8.14 -24.45 3.01
CA PRO A 83 -8.28 -23.45 4.08
C PRO A 83 -6.96 -23.16 4.83
N SER A 84 -6.15 -24.20 5.06
CA SER A 84 -4.82 -24.10 5.68
C SER A 84 -3.84 -23.27 4.85
N GLN A 85 -3.84 -23.43 3.52
CA GLN A 85 -3.01 -22.63 2.61
C GLN A 85 -3.46 -21.16 2.58
N LYS A 86 -4.76 -20.89 2.64
CA LYS A 86 -5.28 -19.51 2.69
C LYS A 86 -4.84 -18.80 3.98
N LEU A 87 -4.91 -19.48 5.12
CA LEU A 87 -4.47 -18.95 6.41
C LEU A 87 -2.96 -18.66 6.43
N ASN A 88 -2.15 -19.59 5.92
CA ASN A 88 -0.70 -19.41 5.86
C ASN A 88 -0.30 -18.21 4.99
N ASN A 89 -0.93 -18.02 3.83
CA ASN A 89 -0.66 -16.86 2.98
C ASN A 89 -1.01 -15.53 3.67
N ALA A 90 -2.16 -15.45 4.37
CA ALA A 90 -2.54 -14.24 5.09
C ALA A 90 -1.51 -13.86 6.18
N ASN A 91 -1.01 -14.87 6.90
CA ASN A 91 0.04 -14.68 7.91
C ASN A 91 1.37 -14.22 7.28
N THR A 92 1.76 -14.80 6.15
CA THR A 92 2.99 -14.41 5.43
C THR A 92 2.93 -12.97 4.92
N ILE A 93 1.81 -12.56 4.31
CA ILE A 93 1.62 -11.19 3.82
C ILE A 93 1.71 -10.17 4.96
N THR A 94 1.10 -10.50 6.12
CA THR A 94 1.14 -9.63 7.30
C THR A 94 2.55 -9.49 7.84
N LYS A 95 3.32 -10.59 7.92
CA LYS A 95 4.72 -10.56 8.35
C LYS A 95 5.60 -9.73 7.40
N GLN A 96 5.47 -9.94 6.09
CA GLN A 96 6.21 -9.16 5.08
C GLN A 96 5.90 -7.67 5.15
N ALA A 97 4.64 -7.29 5.36
CA ALA A 97 4.27 -5.88 5.50
C ALA A 97 4.91 -5.22 6.75
N ILE A 98 5.00 -5.96 7.86
CA ILE A 98 5.66 -5.50 9.09
C ILE A 98 7.17 -5.40 8.88
N GLU A 99 7.80 -6.39 8.26
CA GLU A 99 9.22 -6.40 7.94
C GLU A 99 9.60 -5.25 7.00
N ASN A 100 8.83 -4.99 5.95
CA ASN A 100 9.07 -3.90 5.01
C ASN A 100 8.98 -2.53 5.70
N ARG A 101 8.01 -2.33 6.60
CA ARG A 101 7.91 -1.08 7.39
C ARG A 101 9.11 -0.89 8.31
N ARG A 102 9.55 -1.97 8.98
CA ARG A 102 10.74 -1.93 9.85
C ARG A 102 12.00 -1.64 9.05
N SER A 103 12.17 -2.28 7.89
CA SER A 103 13.30 -2.05 6.99
C SER A 103 13.36 -0.60 6.52
N LYS A 104 12.23 -0.02 6.10
CA LYS A 104 12.16 1.39 5.68
C LYS A 104 12.53 2.35 6.81
N ALA A 105 11.97 2.14 8.01
CA ALA A 105 12.30 2.97 9.18
C ALA A 105 13.78 2.86 9.56
N GLN A 106 14.38 1.68 9.44
CA GLN A 106 15.80 1.47 9.69
C GLN A 106 16.67 2.17 8.65
N GLN A 107 16.28 2.14 7.38
CA GLN A 107 16.99 2.81 6.29
C GLN A 107 16.97 4.34 6.47
N GLU A 108 15.80 4.90 6.81
CA GLU A 108 15.66 6.33 7.11
C GLU A 108 16.55 6.73 8.31
N LYS A 109 16.54 5.95 9.39
CA LYS A 109 17.40 6.19 10.56
C LYS A 109 18.89 6.12 10.22
N ASN A 110 19.30 5.14 9.42
CA ASN A 110 20.70 5.01 9.01
C ASN A 110 21.14 6.21 8.16
N ALA A 111 20.30 6.68 7.23
CA ALA A 111 20.60 7.86 6.43
C ALA A 111 20.76 9.12 7.30
N THR A 112 19.90 9.30 8.32
CA THR A 112 20.06 10.40 9.29
C THR A 112 21.38 10.31 10.06
N LEU A 113 21.73 9.12 10.57
CA LEU A 113 22.98 8.93 11.32
C LEU A 113 24.22 9.13 10.44
N GLU A 114 24.17 8.74 9.16
CA GLU A 114 25.24 8.98 8.20
C GLU A 114 25.43 10.49 7.95
N GLN A 115 24.34 11.25 7.85
CA GLN A 115 24.40 12.70 7.70
C GLN A 115 24.99 13.37 8.96
N GLU A 116 24.52 12.99 10.16
CA GLU A 116 25.05 13.51 11.42
C GLU A 116 26.55 13.22 11.57
N LEU A 117 26.99 12.01 11.21
CA LEU A 117 28.41 11.65 11.22
C LEU A 117 29.23 12.50 10.24
N TYR A 118 28.68 12.81 9.07
CA TYR A 118 29.35 13.68 8.10
C TYR A 118 29.49 15.10 8.65
N ASP A 119 28.42 15.68 9.20
CA ASP A 119 28.42 17.04 9.74
C ASP A 119 29.39 17.17 10.92
N ILE A 120 29.36 16.22 11.87
CA ILE A 120 30.28 16.19 13.02
C ILE A 120 31.75 16.08 12.56
N LYS A 121 32.03 15.26 11.54
CA LYS A 121 33.40 15.14 11.00
C LYS A 121 33.86 16.44 10.36
N SER A 122 32.98 17.14 9.66
CA SER A 122 33.29 18.44 9.06
C SER A 122 33.60 19.48 10.14
N GLU A 123 32.78 19.56 11.19
CA GLU A 123 33.02 20.47 12.31
C GLU A 123 34.34 20.18 13.02
N LEU A 124 34.67 18.91 13.23
CA LEU A 124 35.93 18.48 13.84
C LEU A 124 37.14 18.90 12.99
N ILE A 125 37.06 18.77 11.67
CA ILE A 125 38.11 19.23 10.75
C ILE A 125 38.30 20.74 10.88
N ASP A 126 37.22 21.52 10.91
CA ASP A 126 37.31 22.98 10.98
C ASP A 126 37.78 23.48 12.35
N ALA A 127 37.36 22.83 13.43
CA ALA A 127 37.86 23.07 14.79
C ALA A 127 39.37 22.80 14.87
N ASN A 128 39.84 21.69 14.31
CA ASN A 128 41.27 21.37 14.26
C ASN A 128 42.08 22.38 13.46
N LYS A 129 41.56 22.86 12.31
CA LYS A 129 42.22 23.95 11.55
C LYS A 129 42.34 25.24 12.36
N LYS A 130 41.31 25.60 13.13
CA LYS A 130 41.35 26.79 14.01
C LYS A 130 42.37 26.61 15.12
N LEU A 131 42.38 25.44 15.76
CA LEU A 131 43.34 25.11 16.80
C LEU A 131 44.78 25.20 16.28
N GLU A 132 45.04 24.67 15.09
CA GLU A 132 46.37 24.74 14.47
C GLU A 132 46.82 26.17 14.20
N LYS A 133 45.92 27.04 13.71
CA LYS A 133 46.21 28.46 13.52
C LYS A 133 46.53 29.17 14.84
N LEU A 134 45.79 28.86 15.91
CA LEU A 134 46.04 29.43 17.24
C LEU A 134 47.39 28.98 17.80
N LYS A 135 47.74 27.70 17.66
CA LYS A 135 49.06 27.18 18.05
C LYS A 135 50.20 27.89 17.32
N MET A 136 50.07 28.07 16.01
CA MET A 136 51.07 28.80 15.21
C MET A 136 51.21 30.26 15.65
N LEU A 137 50.10 30.91 16.03
CA LEU A 137 50.12 32.27 16.57
C LEU A 137 50.79 32.33 17.95
N GLU A 138 50.45 31.40 18.86
CA GLU A 138 51.09 31.29 20.17
C GLU A 138 52.61 31.07 20.03
N GLU A 139 53.04 30.16 19.16
CA GLU A 139 54.46 29.94 18.90
C GLU A 139 55.16 31.20 18.39
N TYR A 140 54.53 31.94 17.47
CA TYR A 140 55.08 33.19 16.96
C TYR A 140 55.17 34.27 18.06
N MET A 141 54.13 34.42 18.89
CA MET A 141 54.11 35.37 20.00
C MET A 141 55.17 35.03 21.05
N MET A 142 55.33 33.74 21.40
CA MET A 142 56.39 33.28 22.30
C MET A 142 57.79 33.54 21.74
N ARG A 143 58.03 33.31 20.44
CA ARG A 143 59.33 33.58 19.81
C ARG A 143 59.67 35.06 19.70
N THR A 144 58.66 35.92 19.50
CA THR A 144 58.86 37.37 19.31
C THR A 144 58.78 38.17 20.60
N GLY A 145 58.45 37.54 21.73
CA GLY A 145 58.31 38.20 23.04
C GLY A 145 57.15 39.19 23.14
N LYS A 146 56.28 39.23 22.12
CA LYS A 146 55.04 40.00 22.11
C LYS A 146 53.93 39.13 22.69
N LEU A 147 53.98 38.93 24.00
CA LEU A 147 52.87 38.40 24.78
C LEU A 147 51.91 39.54 25.15
#